data_AF-A0A0F9PAT3-F1
#
_entry.id   AF-A0A0F9PAT3-F1
#
_cell.length_a   1.000
_cell.length_b   1.000
_cell.length_c   1.000
_cell.angle_alpha   90.00
_cell.angle_beta   90.00
_cell.angle_gamma   90.00
#
_symmetry.space_group_name_H-M   'P 1'
#
loop_
_entity.id
_entity.type
_entity.pdbx_description
1 polymer ?
#
loop_
_entity_poly.entity_id
_entity_poly.type
_entity_poly.pdbx_seq_one_letter_code
_entity_poly.pdbx_strand_id
1 'polypeptide(L)'
;MVTNINKKDIRALTQDDLKDFIPYNRSMKETKRSAIVEDWLPRYTGMPLKDFGSFVLLTNFSDYLEKFARRFDIPVLGRGGPMQSATNEQGITMINFGIGSANAATIMDLLSAVRPQAVLFLGKCGGLKKQVEIGYFVLPIAAIRGEGTGLDYYPIEVPALPSFRLHDCVGHEMVKRKQEYRTGVVYTTNRRVWEWDEGFRAYLRKIRAIGI
;
A
#
# COMPACT_ATOMS: atom_id res chain seq x y z
N MET A 1 -15.30 -10.75 -10.58
CA MET A 1 -16.48 -11.42 -11.16
C MET A 1 -16.17 -12.90 -11.16
N VAL A 2 -16.62 -13.66 -10.17
CA VAL A 2 -16.48 -15.13 -10.16
C VAL A 2 -17.89 -15.66 -10.31
N THR A 3 -18.28 -15.98 -11.54
CA THR A 3 -19.57 -16.61 -11.83
C THR A 3 -19.43 -18.11 -11.63
N ASN A 4 -20.37 -18.64 -10.84
CA ASN A 4 -20.55 -20.04 -10.51
C ASN A 4 -20.70 -20.88 -11.79
N ILE A 5 -19.74 -21.76 -12.10
CA ILE A 5 -19.88 -22.75 -13.19
C ILE A 5 -20.16 -24.10 -12.55
N ASN A 6 -21.26 -24.72 -12.97
CA ASN A 6 -21.76 -25.99 -12.48
C ASN A 6 -20.80 -27.13 -12.87
N LYS A 7 -20.47 -28.05 -11.94
CA LYS A 7 -19.42 -29.08 -12.11
C LYS A 7 -19.65 -30.08 -13.26
N LYS A 8 -20.83 -30.10 -13.89
CA LYS A 8 -21.18 -31.04 -14.97
C LYS A 8 -20.74 -30.58 -16.37
N ASP A 9 -20.41 -29.30 -16.57
CA ASP A 9 -20.16 -28.75 -17.92
C ASP A 9 -18.67 -28.65 -18.30
N ILE A 10 -17.74 -28.99 -17.39
CA ILE A 10 -16.30 -28.81 -17.63
C ILE A 10 -15.69 -29.95 -18.49
N ARG A 11 -16.37 -31.11 -18.58
CA ARG A 11 -15.84 -32.28 -19.31
C ARG A 11 -16.22 -32.33 -20.79
N ALA A 12 -17.03 -31.39 -21.27
CA ALA A 12 -17.52 -31.36 -22.65
C ALA A 12 -16.96 -30.18 -23.47
N LEU A 13 -16.10 -29.34 -22.89
CA LEU A 13 -15.50 -28.21 -23.59
C LEU A 13 -14.28 -28.70 -24.37
N THR A 14 -14.39 -28.67 -25.70
CA THR A 14 -13.26 -28.87 -26.60
C THR A 14 -12.39 -27.61 -26.64
N GLN A 15 -11.16 -27.74 -27.12
CA GLN A 15 -10.22 -26.62 -27.21
C GLN A 15 -10.72 -25.48 -28.14
N ASP A 16 -11.69 -25.78 -29.01
CA ASP A 16 -12.35 -24.80 -29.87
C ASP A 16 -13.49 -24.05 -29.17
N ASP A 17 -14.24 -24.68 -28.24
CA ASP A 17 -15.30 -24.01 -27.46
C ASP A 17 -14.73 -22.92 -26.52
N LEU A 18 -13.46 -23.06 -26.11
CA LEU A 18 -12.75 -22.07 -25.29
C LEU A 18 -12.35 -20.81 -26.07
N LYS A 19 -12.33 -20.85 -27.41
CA LYS A 19 -11.97 -19.67 -28.24
C LYS A 19 -13.09 -18.64 -28.29
N ASP A 20 -14.35 -19.07 -28.19
CA ASP A 20 -15.52 -18.19 -28.23
C ASP A 20 -15.83 -17.52 -26.88
N PHE A 21 -15.32 -18.06 -25.77
CA PHE A 21 -15.52 -17.51 -24.43
C PHE A 21 -14.54 -16.40 -24.03
N ILE A 22 -13.49 -16.17 -24.83
CA ILE A 22 -12.55 -15.08 -24.60
C ILE A 22 -12.60 -14.19 -25.84
N PRO A 23 -13.27 -13.03 -25.79
CA PRO A 23 -13.06 -12.01 -26.80
C PRO A 23 -11.68 -11.39 -26.57
N TYR A 24 -10.62 -12.14 -26.89
CA TYR A 24 -9.25 -11.66 -27.00
C TYR A 24 -9.06 -11.05 -28.37
N ASN A 25 -9.84 -10.01 -28.66
CA ASN A 25 -9.54 -9.11 -29.76
C ASN A 25 -9.94 -7.68 -29.40
N ARG A 26 -9.39 -7.20 -28.28
CA ARG A 26 -9.12 -5.78 -28.15
C ARG A 26 -7.67 -5.60 -28.58
N SER A 27 -7.50 -5.16 -29.82
CA SER A 27 -6.30 -4.45 -30.28
C SER A 27 -5.57 -3.85 -29.08
N MET A 28 -4.37 -4.38 -28.76
CA MET A 28 -3.45 -3.78 -27.80
C MET A 28 -2.95 -2.47 -28.41
N LYS A 29 -3.84 -1.47 -28.52
CA LYS A 29 -3.46 -0.09 -28.71
C LYS A 29 -2.51 0.22 -27.57
N GLU A 30 -1.37 0.80 -27.90
CA GLU A 30 -0.37 1.31 -26.97
C GLU A 30 -1.07 2.22 -25.95
N THR A 31 -1.48 1.62 -24.83
CA THR A 31 -2.28 2.32 -23.84
C THR A 31 -1.28 2.98 -22.93
N LYS A 32 -1.15 4.31 -23.07
CA LYS A 32 -0.25 5.11 -22.23
C LYS A 32 -0.56 4.82 -20.76
N ARG A 33 0.49 4.60 -19.96
CA ARG A 33 0.38 4.35 -18.51
C ARG A 33 -0.55 5.35 -17.82
N SER A 34 -0.55 6.62 -18.24
CA SER A 34 -1.44 7.67 -17.74
C SER A 34 -2.93 7.32 -17.88
N ALA A 35 -3.35 6.80 -19.04
CA ALA A 35 -4.74 6.42 -19.28
C ALA A 35 -5.17 5.23 -18.40
N ILE A 36 -4.25 4.31 -18.11
CA ILE A 36 -4.52 3.18 -17.21
C ILE A 36 -4.76 3.68 -15.78
N VAL A 37 -3.86 4.52 -15.26
CA VAL A 37 -3.96 4.98 -13.87
C VAL A 37 -5.14 5.93 -13.65
N GLU A 38 -5.47 6.77 -14.64
CA GLU A 38 -6.65 7.65 -14.60
C GLU A 38 -7.96 6.87 -14.61
N ASP A 39 -8.02 5.76 -15.36
CA ASP A 39 -9.18 4.88 -15.41
C ASP A 39 -9.32 3.99 -14.15
N TRP A 40 -8.20 3.52 -13.62
CA TRP A 40 -8.19 2.53 -12.54
C TRP A 40 -8.31 3.16 -11.15
N LEU A 41 -7.70 4.31 -10.90
CA LEU A 41 -7.70 4.93 -9.56
C LEU A 41 -9.13 5.11 -9.01
N PRO A 42 -10.12 5.62 -9.78
CA PRO A 42 -11.49 5.74 -9.29
C PRO A 42 -12.19 4.39 -9.05
N ARG A 43 -11.84 3.35 -9.81
CA ARG A 43 -12.41 2.01 -9.64
C ARG A 43 -11.91 1.32 -8.38
N TYR A 44 -10.62 1.51 -8.06
CA TYR A 44 -10.04 0.95 -6.85
C TYR A 44 -10.55 1.69 -5.60
N THR A 45 -10.68 3.01 -5.70
CA THR A 45 -10.96 3.87 -4.54
C THR A 45 -12.43 4.21 -4.32
N GLY A 46 -13.24 4.07 -5.36
CA GLY A 46 -14.61 4.60 -5.39
C GLY A 46 -14.67 6.13 -5.43
N MET A 47 -13.53 6.81 -5.63
CA MET A 47 -13.42 8.27 -5.59
C MET A 47 -13.07 8.84 -6.97
N PRO A 48 -13.84 9.81 -7.49
CA PRO A 48 -13.47 10.55 -8.70
C PRO A 48 -12.11 11.25 -8.55
N LEU A 49 -11.32 11.31 -9.63
CA LEU A 49 -9.97 11.92 -9.61
C LEU A 49 -9.94 13.35 -9.06
N LYS A 50 -10.98 14.14 -9.35
CA LYS A 50 -11.13 15.54 -8.91
C LYS A 50 -11.34 15.71 -7.40
N ASP A 51 -11.74 14.65 -6.71
CA ASP A 51 -12.06 14.68 -5.28
C ASP A 51 -10.85 14.25 -4.42
N PHE A 52 -9.69 13.98 -5.05
CA PHE A 52 -8.44 13.74 -4.36
C PHE A 52 -7.81 15.05 -3.89
N GLY A 53 -7.38 15.06 -2.64
CA GLY A 53 -6.61 16.14 -2.04
C GLY A 53 -5.16 16.15 -2.50
N SER A 54 -4.46 17.26 -2.20
CA SER A 54 -3.04 17.42 -2.50
C SER A 54 -2.12 16.57 -1.62
N PHE A 55 -2.63 16.10 -0.47
CA PHE A 55 -1.88 15.29 0.49
C PHE A 55 -2.58 13.94 0.69
N VAL A 56 -1.82 12.86 0.67
CA VAL A 56 -2.38 11.51 0.80
C VAL A 56 -1.84 10.82 2.06
N LEU A 57 -2.75 10.26 2.84
CA LEU A 57 -2.47 9.34 3.94
C LEU A 57 -2.82 7.92 3.50
N LEU A 58 -1.83 7.04 3.43
CA LEU A 58 -2.05 5.62 3.19
C LEU A 58 -2.19 4.87 4.52
N THR A 59 -3.04 3.86 4.56
CA THR A 59 -3.14 2.92 5.69
C THR A 59 -3.47 1.52 5.19
N ASN A 60 -3.22 0.53 6.03
CA ASN A 60 -3.67 -0.85 5.84
C ASN A 60 -4.68 -1.29 6.92
N PHE A 61 -5.16 -0.36 7.76
CA PHE A 61 -6.14 -0.60 8.82
C PHE A 61 -7.42 0.19 8.56
N SER A 62 -8.54 -0.52 8.36
CA SER A 62 -9.85 0.12 8.15
C SER A 62 -10.24 1.05 9.31
N ASP A 63 -9.89 0.70 10.54
CA ASP A 63 -10.14 1.53 11.73
C ASP A 63 -9.54 2.95 11.63
N TYR A 64 -8.38 3.10 10.97
CA TYR A 64 -7.78 4.43 10.77
C TYR A 64 -8.64 5.27 9.83
N LEU A 65 -9.11 4.68 8.74
CA LEU A 65 -9.98 5.34 7.78
C LEU A 65 -11.33 5.72 8.40
N GLU A 66 -11.94 4.83 9.18
CA GLU A 66 -13.20 5.13 9.87
C GLU A 66 -13.05 6.26 10.91
N LYS A 67 -11.93 6.27 11.66
CA LYS A 67 -11.62 7.35 12.61
C LYS A 67 -11.34 8.67 11.90
N PHE A 68 -10.64 8.63 10.78
CA PHE A 68 -10.40 9.81 9.94
C PHE A 68 -11.72 10.38 9.42
N ALA A 69 -12.56 9.53 8.83
CA ALA A 69 -13.86 9.90 8.32
C ALA A 69 -14.77 10.51 9.40
N ARG A 70 -14.85 9.86 10.57
CA ARG A 70 -15.61 10.38 11.72
C ARG A 70 -15.08 11.69 12.25
N ARG A 71 -13.75 11.84 12.32
CA ARG A 71 -13.10 13.06 12.84
C ARG A 71 -13.42 14.30 12.01
N PHE A 72 -13.55 14.13 10.71
CA PHE A 72 -13.81 15.21 9.77
C PHE A 72 -15.27 15.25 9.28
N ASP A 73 -16.13 14.39 9.81
CA ASP A 73 -17.53 14.23 9.40
C ASP A 73 -17.71 14.07 7.87
N ILE A 74 -16.89 13.19 7.27
CA ILE A 74 -16.89 12.92 5.83
C ILE A 74 -17.27 11.47 5.52
N PRO A 75 -17.91 11.19 4.38
CA PRO A 75 -18.24 9.83 3.99
C PRO A 75 -17.00 9.05 3.55
N VAL A 76 -16.99 7.76 3.87
CA VAL A 76 -16.04 6.80 3.27
C VAL A 76 -16.60 6.32 1.93
N LEU A 77 -15.85 6.55 0.87
CA LEU A 77 -16.14 6.07 -0.49
C LEU A 77 -15.52 4.70 -0.72
N GLY A 78 -16.07 3.98 -1.72
CA GLY A 78 -15.56 2.67 -2.11
C GLY A 78 -15.76 1.55 -1.08
N ARG A 79 -16.71 1.69 -0.14
CA ARG A 79 -17.05 0.62 0.83
C ARG A 79 -17.35 -0.68 0.10
N GLY A 80 -16.75 -1.79 0.57
CA GLY A 80 -16.84 -3.10 -0.09
C GLY A 80 -15.92 -3.27 -1.32
N GLY A 81 -15.30 -2.20 -1.81
CA GLY A 81 -14.27 -2.21 -2.84
C GLY A 81 -12.87 -2.51 -2.29
N PRO A 82 -11.85 -2.55 -3.16
CA PRO A 82 -10.51 -2.95 -2.78
C PRO A 82 -9.75 -1.91 -1.96
N MET A 83 -9.97 -0.60 -2.19
CA MET A 83 -9.21 0.46 -1.52
C MET A 83 -10.10 1.61 -1.03
N GLN A 84 -10.75 1.49 0.13
CA GLN A 84 -11.67 2.54 0.60
C GLN A 84 -10.95 3.87 0.81
N SER A 85 -11.64 4.98 0.54
CA SER A 85 -11.03 6.31 0.58
C SER A 85 -11.95 7.36 1.19
N ALA A 86 -11.38 8.44 1.71
CA ALA A 86 -12.11 9.61 2.20
C ALA A 86 -11.23 10.85 2.06
N THR A 87 -11.80 11.98 1.62
CA THR A 87 -11.08 13.26 1.51
C THR A 87 -11.75 14.30 2.39
N ASN A 88 -10.95 15.02 3.19
CA ASN A 88 -11.45 16.14 3.98
C ASN A 88 -11.34 17.48 3.24
N GLU A 89 -12.01 18.51 3.75
CA GLU A 89 -12.01 19.86 3.15
C GLU A 89 -10.62 20.53 3.15
N GLN A 90 -9.68 20.04 3.96
CA GLN A 90 -8.30 20.54 4.01
C GLN A 90 -7.41 19.95 2.91
N GLY A 91 -7.96 19.13 2.01
CA GLY A 91 -7.22 18.51 0.92
C GLY A 91 -6.33 17.34 1.37
N ILE A 92 -6.72 16.63 2.44
CA ILE A 92 -6.10 15.37 2.87
C ILE A 92 -7.01 14.21 2.47
N THR A 93 -6.48 13.30 1.65
CA THR A 93 -7.15 12.05 1.29
C THR A 93 -6.54 10.89 2.05
N MET A 94 -7.35 10.17 2.83
CA MET A 94 -6.93 8.89 3.41
C MET A 94 -7.40 7.72 2.53
N ILE A 95 -6.50 6.77 2.26
CA ILE A 95 -6.79 5.57 1.47
C ILE A 95 -6.34 4.33 2.24
N ASN A 96 -7.27 3.41 2.46
CA ASN A 96 -6.94 2.08 2.96
C ASN A 96 -6.63 1.17 1.77
N PHE A 97 -5.35 0.85 1.53
CA PHE A 97 -4.96 -0.03 0.41
C PHE A 97 -4.87 -1.52 0.80
N GLY A 98 -5.14 -1.84 2.06
CA GLY A 98 -5.02 -3.19 2.60
C GLY A 98 -3.57 -3.65 2.80
N ILE A 99 -3.40 -4.96 3.03
CA ILE A 99 -2.09 -5.56 3.27
C ILE A 99 -1.47 -6.06 1.96
N GLY A 100 -0.17 -5.85 1.78
CA GLY A 100 0.63 -6.52 0.76
C GLY A 100 1.47 -5.54 -0.06
N SER A 101 2.67 -5.97 -0.41
CA SER A 101 3.60 -5.21 -1.25
C SER A 101 3.04 -4.92 -2.65
N ALA A 102 2.33 -5.88 -3.25
CA ALA A 102 1.66 -5.69 -4.53
C ALA A 102 0.62 -4.54 -4.47
N ASN A 103 -0.18 -4.48 -3.40
CA ASN A 103 -1.16 -3.39 -3.24
C ASN A 103 -0.46 -2.05 -2.96
N ALA A 104 0.62 -2.04 -2.19
CA ALA A 104 1.42 -0.84 -1.95
C ALA A 104 1.99 -0.27 -3.26
N ALA A 105 2.55 -1.12 -4.13
CA ALA A 105 3.04 -0.72 -5.44
C ALA A 105 1.88 -0.23 -6.34
N THR A 106 0.77 -0.97 -6.37
CA THR A 106 -0.43 -0.61 -7.14
C THR A 106 -0.95 0.77 -6.77
N ILE A 107 -1.17 1.06 -5.48
CA ILE A 107 -1.70 2.37 -5.09
C ILE A 107 -0.72 3.50 -5.42
N MET A 108 0.59 3.28 -5.27
CA MET A 108 1.60 4.29 -5.63
C MET A 108 1.61 4.55 -7.14
N ASP A 109 1.43 3.52 -7.98
CA ASP A 109 1.26 3.69 -9.42
C ASP A 109 -0.01 4.46 -9.76
N LEU A 110 -1.15 4.09 -9.15
CA LEU A 110 -2.43 4.75 -9.37
C LEU A 110 -2.42 6.23 -8.97
N LEU A 111 -1.79 6.57 -7.85
CA LEU A 111 -1.66 7.95 -7.37
C LEU A 111 -0.90 8.87 -8.35
N SER A 112 -0.14 8.31 -9.30
CA SER A 112 0.47 9.12 -10.36
C SER A 112 -0.55 9.80 -11.29
N ALA A 113 -1.83 9.40 -11.28
CA ALA A 113 -2.91 10.09 -11.98
C ALA A 113 -3.20 11.48 -11.38
N VAL A 114 -3.12 11.62 -10.06
CA VAL A 114 -3.47 12.86 -9.34
C VAL A 114 -2.25 13.65 -8.86
N ARG A 115 -1.05 13.04 -8.89
CA ARG A 115 0.24 13.67 -8.59
C ARG A 115 0.23 14.45 -7.26
N PRO A 116 -0.02 13.78 -6.12
CA PRO A 116 -0.08 14.44 -4.83
C PRO A 116 1.27 15.06 -4.45
N GLN A 117 1.24 16.11 -3.64
CA GLN A 117 2.45 16.80 -3.17
C GLN A 117 3.24 15.97 -2.14
N ALA A 118 2.53 15.19 -1.32
CA ALA A 118 3.15 14.25 -0.39
C ALA A 118 2.23 13.05 -0.13
N VAL A 119 2.86 11.90 0.13
CA VAL A 119 2.20 10.65 0.54
C VAL A 119 2.86 10.16 1.82
N LEU A 120 2.08 9.95 2.88
CA LEU A 120 2.55 9.42 4.15
C LEU A 120 1.81 8.12 4.47
N PHE A 121 2.55 7.08 4.85
CA PHE A 121 1.97 5.80 5.26
C PHE A 121 1.85 5.71 6.78
N LEU A 122 0.65 5.40 7.26
CA LEU A 122 0.33 5.11 8.65
C LEU A 122 0.03 3.63 8.78
N GLY A 123 0.96 2.90 9.40
CA GLY A 123 0.86 1.46 9.58
C GLY A 123 1.39 0.99 10.92
N LYS A 124 1.46 -0.32 11.08
CA LYS A 124 2.11 -0.99 12.21
C LYS A 124 3.26 -1.83 11.68
N CYS A 125 4.25 -2.04 12.52
CA CYS A 125 5.35 -2.97 12.29
C CYS A 125 5.55 -3.82 13.55
N GLY A 126 6.13 -5.01 13.39
CA GLY A 126 6.65 -5.81 14.48
C GLY A 126 8.00 -5.25 14.95
N GLY A 127 8.13 -4.94 16.23
CA GLY A 127 9.40 -4.50 16.81
C GLY A 127 10.41 -5.66 16.90
N LEU A 128 11.62 -5.47 16.38
CA LEU A 128 12.68 -6.49 16.39
C LEU A 128 13.76 -6.26 17.45
N LYS A 129 13.76 -5.07 18.08
CA LYS A 129 14.70 -4.70 19.15
C LYS A 129 13.94 -4.38 20.43
N LYS A 130 14.57 -4.64 21.58
CA LYS A 130 13.99 -4.34 22.89
C LYS A 130 13.60 -2.87 23.05
N GLN A 131 14.31 -1.93 22.40
CA GLN A 131 13.98 -0.51 22.48
C GLN A 131 12.72 -0.12 21.67
N VAL A 132 12.19 -1.01 20.83
CA VAL A 132 10.96 -0.81 20.04
C VAL A 132 9.83 -1.55 20.74
N GLU A 133 9.42 -1.03 21.89
CA GLU A 133 8.30 -1.59 22.66
C GLU A 133 6.96 -1.20 22.04
N ILE A 134 5.91 -1.91 22.43
CA ILE A 134 4.54 -1.64 21.98
C ILE A 134 4.16 -0.22 22.41
N GLY A 135 3.65 0.57 21.46
CA GLY A 135 3.19 1.94 21.70
C GLY A 135 4.15 3.04 21.24
N TYR A 136 5.41 2.70 20.96
CA TYR A 136 6.35 3.66 20.34
C TYR A 136 6.13 3.75 18.84
N PHE A 137 6.27 4.97 18.30
CA PHE A 137 6.32 5.15 16.85
C PHE A 137 7.67 4.70 16.31
N VAL A 138 7.64 4.10 15.13
CA VAL A 138 8.84 3.87 14.33
C VAL A 138 8.79 4.84 13.16
N LEU A 139 9.83 5.66 13.03
CA LEU A 139 10.06 6.53 11.87
C LEU A 139 11.23 5.95 11.08
N PRO A 140 10.96 5.17 10.01
CA PRO A 140 12.02 4.48 9.27
C PRO A 140 12.89 5.46 8.48
N ILE A 141 14.21 5.31 8.58
CA ILE A 141 15.17 6.07 7.74
C ILE A 141 15.43 5.37 6.40
N ALA A 142 15.20 4.06 6.34
CA ALA A 142 15.31 3.22 5.15
C ALA A 142 14.54 1.91 5.34
N ALA A 143 14.24 1.22 4.25
CA ALA A 143 13.68 -0.12 4.26
C ALA A 143 14.55 -1.11 3.44
N ILE A 144 14.70 -2.32 3.97
CA ILE A 144 15.30 -3.46 3.26
C ILE A 144 14.17 -4.14 2.49
N ARG A 145 14.31 -4.19 1.17
CA ARG A 145 13.30 -4.69 0.22
C ARG A 145 13.23 -6.23 0.17
N GLY A 146 12.80 -6.84 1.26
CA GLY A 146 12.61 -8.29 1.37
C GLY A 146 11.29 -8.80 0.75
N GLU A 147 10.43 -7.89 0.27
CA GLU A 147 9.15 -8.18 -0.37
C GLU A 147 9.25 -8.50 -1.87
N GLY A 148 10.38 -8.23 -2.52
CA GLY A 148 10.60 -8.51 -3.93
C GLY A 148 9.94 -7.52 -4.90
N THR A 149 8.74 -7.00 -4.62
CA THR A 149 8.04 -6.05 -5.51
C THR A 149 8.86 -4.81 -5.85
N GLY A 150 9.62 -4.28 -4.89
CA GLY A 150 10.47 -3.12 -5.15
C GLY A 150 11.57 -3.36 -6.18
N LEU A 151 11.91 -4.62 -6.50
CA LEU A 151 12.93 -4.98 -7.50
C LEU A 151 12.42 -4.81 -8.94
N ASP A 152 11.11 -4.79 -9.16
CA ASP A 152 10.51 -4.50 -10.46
C ASP A 152 10.66 -3.01 -10.83
N TYR A 153 10.93 -2.14 -9.84
CA TYR A 153 11.04 -0.69 -10.02
C TYR A 153 12.48 -0.18 -9.99
N TYR A 154 13.35 -0.76 -9.15
CA TYR A 154 14.73 -0.31 -8.98
C TYR A 154 15.69 -1.48 -8.71
N PRO A 155 16.96 -1.43 -9.19
CA PRO A 155 18.00 -2.41 -8.86
C PRO A 155 18.25 -2.55 -7.36
N ILE A 156 18.70 -3.71 -6.88
CA ILE A 156 18.83 -4.03 -5.45
C ILE A 156 19.72 -3.04 -4.67
N GLU A 157 20.73 -2.48 -5.35
CA GLU A 157 21.70 -1.51 -4.82
C GLU A 157 21.07 -0.19 -4.42
N VAL A 158 19.92 0.17 -5.03
CA VAL A 158 19.17 1.38 -4.68
C VAL A 158 18.36 1.13 -3.41
N PRO A 159 18.68 1.76 -2.27
CA PRO A 159 17.92 1.55 -1.04
C PRO A 159 16.52 2.16 -1.15
N ALA A 160 15.54 1.55 -0.47
CA ALA A 160 14.23 2.18 -0.30
C ALA A 160 14.35 3.26 0.79
N LEU A 161 14.26 4.53 0.38
CA LEU A 161 14.41 5.69 1.25
C LEU A 161 13.12 6.54 1.25
N PRO A 162 12.72 7.10 2.41
CA PRO A 162 11.67 8.10 2.44
C PRO A 162 12.17 9.44 1.89
N SER A 163 11.24 10.30 1.48
CA SER A 163 11.58 11.71 1.19
C SER A 163 12.14 12.37 2.44
N PHE A 164 13.34 12.96 2.33
CA PHE A 164 14.01 13.65 3.43
C PHE A 164 13.13 14.75 4.04
N ARG A 165 12.49 15.58 3.19
CA ARG A 165 11.62 16.69 3.65
C ARG A 165 10.43 16.19 4.47
N LEU A 166 9.82 15.07 4.05
CA LEU A 166 8.69 14.50 4.76
C LEU A 166 9.13 13.85 6.08
N HIS A 167 10.24 13.11 6.04
CA HIS A 167 10.82 12.48 7.22
C HIS A 167 11.19 13.52 8.29
N ASP A 168 11.85 14.61 7.89
CA ASP A 168 12.21 15.73 8.77
C ASP A 168 10.98 16.42 9.37
N CYS A 169 9.97 16.72 8.54
CA CYS A 169 8.70 17.31 8.98
C CYS A 169 7.99 16.45 10.04
N VAL A 170 7.88 15.14 9.80
CA VAL A 170 7.26 14.20 10.74
C VAL A 170 8.06 14.11 12.04
N GLY A 171 9.39 14.01 11.95
CA GLY A 171 10.27 13.97 13.13
C GLY A 171 10.12 15.23 14.00
N HIS A 172 10.14 16.41 13.38
CA HIS A 172 9.91 17.69 14.08
C HIS A 172 8.54 17.74 14.77
N GLU A 173 7.47 17.30 14.10
CA GLU A 173 6.13 17.30 14.68
C GLU A 173 6.00 16.30 15.84
N MET A 174 6.68 15.15 15.79
CA MET A 174 6.74 14.19 16.90
C MET A 174 7.41 14.79 18.14
N VAL A 175 8.57 15.43 17.97
CA VAL A 175 9.29 16.11 19.05
C VAL A 175 8.43 17.22 19.66
N LYS A 176 7.82 18.06 18.81
CA LYS A 176 6.92 19.14 19.25
C LYS A 176 5.75 18.63 20.10
N ARG A 177 5.21 17.46 19.75
CA ARG A 177 4.12 16.80 20.50
C ARG A 177 4.60 15.96 21.68
N LYS A 178 5.90 16.00 22.01
CA LYS A 178 6.53 15.18 23.05
C LYS A 178 6.21 13.68 22.89
N GLN A 179 6.13 13.23 21.64
CA GLN A 179 5.93 11.83 21.29
C GLN A 179 7.28 11.17 21.08
N GLU A 180 7.55 10.12 21.85
CA GLU A 180 8.75 9.33 21.63
C GLU A 180 8.62 8.47 20.36
N TYR A 181 9.70 8.43 19.59
CA TYR A 181 9.82 7.59 18.41
C TYR A 181 11.20 6.94 18.34
N ARG A 182 11.30 5.88 17.54
CA ARG A 182 12.55 5.17 17.24
C ARG A 182 12.82 5.28 15.75
N THR A 183 14.09 5.51 15.40
CA THR A 183 14.55 5.58 14.02
C THR A 183 15.48 4.43 13.69
N GLY A 184 15.40 3.93 12.47
CA GLY A 184 16.28 2.87 12.00
C GLY A 184 15.77 2.24 10.72
N VAL A 185 16.43 1.17 10.32
CA VAL A 185 16.10 0.43 9.10
C VAL A 185 15.02 -0.60 9.41
N VAL A 186 13.98 -0.66 8.59
CA VAL A 186 12.93 -1.69 8.68
C VAL A 186 13.13 -2.75 7.60
N TYR A 187 12.64 -3.96 7.83
CA TYR A 187 12.63 -5.03 6.84
C TYR A 187 11.22 -5.24 6.32
N THR A 188 10.97 -5.17 5.03
CA THR A 188 9.63 -5.41 4.47
C THR A 188 9.56 -6.83 3.88
N THR A 189 8.43 -7.52 4.05
CA THR A 189 8.29 -8.94 3.65
C THR A 189 6.87 -9.29 3.22
N ASN A 190 6.74 -10.36 2.44
CA ASN A 190 5.45 -10.99 2.14
C ASN A 190 5.17 -12.25 3.00
N ARG A 191 6.17 -12.76 3.73
CA ARG A 191 6.01 -13.91 4.62
C ARG A 191 5.43 -13.46 5.96
N ARG A 192 4.17 -13.83 6.24
CA ARG A 192 3.47 -13.42 7.47
C ARG A 192 3.71 -14.32 8.67
N VAL A 193 3.87 -15.62 8.44
CA VAL A 193 4.16 -16.60 9.49
C VAL A 193 5.66 -16.89 9.47
N TRP A 194 6.41 -15.97 10.07
CA TRP A 194 7.88 -15.96 10.07
C TRP A 194 8.46 -16.12 11.47
N GLU A 195 7.65 -15.92 12.50
CA GLU A 195 8.06 -15.81 13.90
C GLU A 195 8.64 -17.12 14.46
N TRP A 196 8.29 -18.26 13.88
CA TRP A 196 8.81 -19.58 14.28
C TRP A 196 10.22 -19.83 13.74
N ASP A 197 10.61 -19.20 12.63
CA ASP A 197 11.83 -19.50 11.91
C ASP A 197 13.04 -18.84 12.60
N GLU A 198 13.79 -19.64 13.37
CA GLU A 198 15.00 -19.17 14.06
C GLU A 198 16.07 -18.65 13.10
N GLY A 199 16.21 -19.27 11.92
CA GLY A 199 17.20 -18.86 10.91
C GLY A 199 16.85 -17.48 10.35
N PHE A 200 15.58 -17.26 10.02
CA PHE A 200 15.10 -15.96 9.57
C PHE A 200 15.19 -14.89 10.67
N ARG A 201 14.85 -15.22 11.92
CA ARG A 201 15.05 -14.30 13.06
C ARG A 201 16.52 -13.95 13.28
N ALA A 202 17.43 -14.92 13.13
CA ALA A 202 18.87 -14.67 13.18
C ALA A 202 19.33 -13.76 12.05
N TYR A 203 18.79 -13.93 10.84
CA TYR A 203 19.05 -13.04 9.70
C TYR A 203 18.56 -11.60 9.96
N LEU A 204 17.33 -11.42 10.47
CA LEU A 204 16.81 -10.10 10.83
C LEU A 204 17.68 -9.38 11.88
N ARG A 205 18.22 -10.14 12.86
CA ARG A 205 19.20 -9.61 13.82
C ARG A 205 20.52 -9.22 13.15
N LYS A 206 21.03 -10.06 12.24
CA LYS A 206 22.29 -9.84 11.51
C LYS A 206 22.26 -8.54 10.70
N ILE A 207 21.14 -8.25 10.02
CA ILE A 207 20.95 -7.03 9.23
C ILE A 207 20.57 -5.80 10.09
N ARG A 208 20.44 -5.97 11.41
CA ARG A 208 20.18 -4.91 12.40
C ARG A 208 18.87 -4.15 12.18
N ALA A 209 17.90 -4.74 11.50
CA ALA A 209 16.56 -4.18 11.34
C ALA A 209 15.93 -3.89 12.71
N ILE A 210 15.23 -2.76 12.83
CA ILE A 210 14.54 -2.37 14.06
C ILE A 210 13.07 -2.82 14.08
N GLY A 211 12.50 -3.03 12.89
CA GLY A 211 11.14 -3.50 12.72
C GLY A 211 10.92 -4.25 11.41
N ILE A 212 9.79 -4.96 11.32
CA ILE A 212 9.33 -5.75 10.16
C ILE A 212 7.84 -5.56 9.88
#